data_AF-A0A6M5IZ64-F1
#
_entry.id   AF-A0A6M5IZ64-F1
#
_cell.length_a   1.000
_cell.length_b   1.000
_cell.length_c   1.000
_cell.angle_alpha   90.00
_cell.angle_beta   90.00
_cell.angle_gamma   90.00
#
_symmetry.space_group_name_H-M   'P 1'
#
loop_
_entity.id
_entity.type
_entity.pdbx_description
1 polymer ?
#
loop_
_entity_poly.entity_id
_entity_poly.type
_entity_poly.pdbx_seq_one_letter_code
_entity_poly.pdbx_strand_id
1 'polypeptide(L)'
;MAITSEATTVWHGDLLSGAGTTTLDSSGAGAFAVNWKARSAGAASTTTPEELLGAAHASCFSMAFSHALAEFGTVPESLQTTAAVTFDPAEGITGSHLLVSAVVPGIEEADFQRIAEEAKAGCPVSRALAGVPITLEASLA
;
A
#
# COMPACT_ATOMS: atom_id res chain seq x y z
N MET A 1 3.86 23.90 -5.19
CA MET A 1 5.25 23.43 -5.32
C MET A 1 5.25 21.92 -5.16
N ALA A 2 6.06 21.19 -5.92
CA ALA A 2 6.20 19.74 -5.72
C ALA A 2 6.95 19.45 -4.41
N ILE A 3 6.64 18.32 -3.77
CA ILE A 3 7.30 17.85 -2.55
C ILE A 3 8.02 16.56 -2.91
N THR A 4 9.25 16.39 -2.40
CA THR A 4 10.03 15.15 -2.53
C THR A 4 10.07 14.46 -1.17
N SER A 5 9.82 13.16 -1.15
CA SER A 5 10.06 12.30 0.01
C SER A 5 11.12 11.27 -0.32
N GLU A 6 11.98 10.97 0.64
CA GLU A 6 13.19 10.18 0.48
C GLU A 6 13.26 9.06 1.53
N ALA A 7 13.83 7.94 1.10
CA ALA A 7 14.19 6.81 1.92
C ALA A 7 15.51 6.21 1.39
N THR A 8 16.40 5.81 2.29
CA THR A 8 17.74 5.32 1.95
C THR A 8 17.89 3.87 2.38
N THR A 9 18.44 3.03 1.51
CA THR A 9 18.84 1.66 1.87
C THR A 9 20.35 1.52 1.79
N VAL A 10 20.98 1.09 2.89
CA VAL A 10 22.39 0.68 2.90
C VAL A 10 22.46 -0.85 2.85
N TRP A 11 23.15 -1.39 1.85
CA TRP A 11 23.29 -2.83 1.62
C TRP A 11 24.75 -3.29 1.75
N HIS A 12 24.95 -4.48 2.32
CA HIS A 12 26.26 -5.10 2.50
C HIS A 12 26.26 -6.55 2.00
N GLY A 13 27.27 -6.92 1.21
CA GLY A 13 27.46 -8.28 0.70
C GLY A 13 26.75 -8.55 -0.64
N ASP A 14 26.79 -9.80 -1.08
CA ASP A 14 26.08 -10.27 -2.28
C ASP A 14 24.57 -10.43 -2.04
N LEU A 15 23.82 -10.83 -3.07
CA LEU A 15 22.36 -10.97 -2.96
C LEU A 15 21.93 -12.06 -1.98
N LEU A 16 22.57 -13.23 -1.98
CA LEU A 16 22.12 -14.42 -1.25
C LEU A 16 22.51 -14.37 0.23
N SER A 17 23.69 -13.84 0.52
CA SER A 17 24.25 -13.76 1.88
C SER A 17 24.17 -12.37 2.50
N GLY A 18 23.93 -11.34 1.68
CA GLY A 18 23.88 -9.96 2.11
C GLY A 18 22.57 -9.56 2.77
N ALA A 19 22.63 -8.38 3.36
CA ALA A 19 21.51 -7.74 4.03
C ALA A 19 21.68 -6.22 3.99
N GLY A 20 20.60 -5.51 4.25
CA GLY A 20 20.61 -4.07 4.36
C GLY A 20 19.63 -3.53 5.38
N THR A 21 19.65 -2.22 5.52
CA THR A 21 18.72 -1.46 6.34
C THR A 21 18.15 -0.32 5.52
N THR A 22 16.82 -0.23 5.43
CA THR A 22 16.08 0.85 4.80
C THR A 22 15.58 1.84 5.85
N THR A 23 15.83 3.13 5.68
CA THR A 23 15.41 4.20 6.58
C THR A 23 14.46 5.17 5.86
N LEU A 24 13.40 5.62 6.54
CA LEU A 24 12.49 6.66 6.01
C LEU A 24 13.02 8.05 6.37
N ASP A 25 13.76 8.66 5.46
CA ASP A 25 14.56 9.86 5.75
C ASP A 25 13.70 11.11 5.97
N SER A 26 12.61 11.25 5.19
CA SER A 26 11.75 12.44 5.29
C SER A 26 10.94 12.51 6.58
N SER A 27 10.50 11.37 7.12
CA SER A 27 9.69 11.31 8.34
C SER A 27 10.49 10.96 9.59
N GLY A 28 11.65 10.31 9.43
CA GLY A 28 12.40 9.72 10.54
C GLY A 28 11.65 8.59 11.25
N ALA A 29 10.57 8.05 10.65
CA ALA A 29 9.62 7.19 11.34
C ALA A 29 10.16 5.78 11.64
N GLY A 30 11.21 5.33 10.96
CA GLY A 30 11.78 4.01 11.21
C GLY A 30 12.94 3.63 10.32
N ALA A 31 13.66 2.62 10.78
CA ALA A 31 14.68 1.89 10.05
C ALA A 31 14.35 0.39 10.10
N PHE A 32 14.41 -0.27 8.95
CA PHE A 32 13.90 -1.62 8.78
C PHE A 32 14.97 -2.51 8.13
N ALA A 33 15.21 -3.68 8.71
CA ALA A 33 16.11 -4.67 8.13
C ALA A 33 15.47 -5.29 6.87
N VAL A 34 16.28 -5.46 5.82
CA VAL A 34 15.90 -6.11 4.55
C VAL A 34 16.95 -7.14 4.17
N ASN A 35 16.54 -8.25 3.56
CA ASN A 35 17.45 -9.20 2.90
C ASN A 35 16.72 -9.99 1.82
N TRP A 36 17.46 -10.68 0.94
CA TRP A 36 16.88 -11.44 -0.15
C TRP A 36 16.04 -12.62 0.34
N LYS A 37 16.51 -13.35 1.37
CA LYS A 37 15.81 -14.52 1.91
C LYS A 37 14.39 -14.17 2.37
N ALA A 38 14.23 -13.07 3.11
CA ALA A 38 12.93 -12.58 3.56
C ALA A 38 12.06 -12.16 2.37
N ARG A 39 12.65 -11.50 1.37
CA ARG A 39 11.93 -11.06 0.17
C ARG A 39 11.44 -12.23 -0.69
N SER A 40 12.27 -13.25 -0.91
CA SER A 40 11.98 -14.33 -1.85
C SER A 40 11.23 -15.51 -1.25
N ALA A 41 11.34 -15.72 0.08
CA ALA A 41 10.76 -16.89 0.76
C ALA A 41 9.89 -16.53 1.99
N GLY A 42 9.77 -15.25 2.32
CA GLY A 42 9.06 -14.76 3.49
C GLY A 42 9.87 -14.88 4.79
N ALA A 43 9.71 -13.90 5.68
CA ALA A 43 10.19 -13.94 7.06
C ALA A 43 9.36 -13.00 7.95
N ALA A 44 9.00 -13.44 9.16
CA ALA A 44 8.08 -12.69 10.04
C ALA A 44 8.69 -11.42 10.70
N SER A 45 10.00 -11.19 10.61
CA SER A 45 10.71 -10.14 11.33
C SER A 45 11.66 -9.30 10.48
N THR A 46 11.52 -9.35 9.15
CA THR A 46 12.35 -8.60 8.20
C THR A 46 11.41 -8.00 7.16
N THR A 47 11.51 -6.70 6.95
CA THR A 47 10.63 -6.02 5.99
C THR A 47 11.01 -6.41 4.56
N THR A 48 10.13 -6.07 3.63
CA THR A 48 10.35 -6.27 2.21
C THR A 48 10.01 -4.98 1.45
N PRO A 49 10.61 -4.74 0.27
CA PRO A 49 10.17 -3.66 -0.61
C PRO A 49 8.65 -3.71 -0.89
N GLU A 50 8.09 -4.91 -0.97
CA GLU A 50 6.66 -5.16 -1.20
C GLU A 50 5.78 -4.73 -0.01
N GLU A 51 6.21 -4.97 1.23
CA GLU A 51 5.52 -4.48 2.42
C GLU A 51 5.52 -2.94 2.47
N LEU A 52 6.65 -2.30 2.15
CA LEU A 52 6.75 -0.84 2.08
C LEU A 52 5.86 -0.27 0.96
N LEU A 53 5.79 -0.96 -0.18
CA LEU A 53 4.88 -0.59 -1.26
C LEU A 53 3.42 -0.76 -0.83
N GLY A 54 3.10 -1.83 -0.11
CA GLY A 54 1.78 -2.05 0.48
C GLY A 54 1.40 -0.92 1.45
N ALA A 55 2.33 -0.48 2.31
CA ALA A 55 2.11 0.66 3.19
C ALA A 55 1.81 1.96 2.41
N ALA A 56 2.57 2.22 1.34
CA ALA A 56 2.31 3.37 0.46
C ALA A 56 0.94 3.27 -0.23
N HIS A 57 0.58 2.09 -0.74
CA HIS A 57 -0.67 1.89 -1.49
C HIS A 57 -1.89 1.95 -0.58
N ALA A 58 -1.86 1.26 0.56
CA ALA A 58 -2.95 1.27 1.54
C ALA A 58 -3.20 2.69 2.08
N SER A 59 -2.14 3.41 2.45
CA SER A 59 -2.27 4.79 2.96
C SER A 59 -2.82 5.75 1.89
N CYS A 60 -2.31 5.65 0.66
CA CYS A 60 -2.77 6.48 -0.45
C CYS A 60 -4.23 6.21 -0.83
N PHE A 61 -4.62 4.93 -0.91
CA PHE A 61 -6.01 4.56 -1.15
C PHE A 61 -6.92 5.06 -0.04
N SER A 62 -6.59 4.85 1.24
CA SER A 62 -7.42 5.31 2.37
C SER A 62 -7.64 6.82 2.35
N MET A 63 -6.61 7.61 2.05
CA MET A 63 -6.75 9.07 1.93
C MET A 63 -7.67 9.46 0.76
N ALA A 64 -7.49 8.85 -0.41
CA ALA A 64 -8.32 9.13 -1.58
C ALA A 64 -9.78 8.69 -1.38
N PHE A 65 -10.00 7.53 -0.77
CA PHE A 65 -11.32 6.99 -0.51
C PHE A 65 -12.06 7.83 0.54
N SER A 66 -11.39 8.21 1.63
CA SER A 66 -11.93 9.14 2.62
C SER A 66 -12.34 10.47 2.00
N HIS A 67 -11.51 11.01 1.11
CA HIS A 67 -11.82 12.25 0.39
C HIS A 67 -13.06 12.11 -0.50
N ALA A 68 -13.14 11.06 -1.32
CA ALA A 68 -14.27 10.84 -2.23
C ALA A 68 -15.59 10.61 -1.47
N LEU A 69 -15.54 9.86 -0.36
CA LEU A 69 -16.69 9.67 0.53
C LEU A 69 -17.15 11.00 1.16
N ALA A 70 -16.22 11.87 1.54
CA ALA A 70 -16.54 13.20 2.05
C ALA A 70 -17.15 14.11 0.98
N GLU A 71 -16.66 14.08 -0.26
CA GLU A 71 -17.24 14.82 -1.39
C GLU A 71 -18.66 14.36 -1.72
N PHE A 72 -18.95 13.06 -1.52
CA PHE A 72 -20.28 12.50 -1.65
C PHE A 72 -21.23 12.87 -0.49
N GLY A 73 -20.68 13.34 0.63
CA GLY A 73 -21.44 13.77 1.82
C GLY A 73 -21.56 12.72 2.93
N THR A 74 -20.85 11.59 2.82
CA THR A 74 -20.85 10.51 3.81
C THR A 74 -19.43 10.29 4.35
N VAL A 75 -18.99 11.16 5.25
CA VAL A 75 -17.64 11.08 5.83
C VAL A 75 -17.47 9.75 6.60
N PRO A 76 -16.42 8.95 6.34
CA PRO A 76 -16.20 7.71 7.06
C PRO A 76 -15.80 7.98 8.52
N GLU A 77 -16.32 7.19 9.45
CA GLU A 77 -15.84 7.15 10.83
C GLU A 77 -14.50 6.41 10.93
N SER A 78 -14.35 5.32 10.17
CA SER A 78 -13.10 4.58 10.10
C SER A 78 -12.92 3.89 8.75
N LEU A 79 -11.66 3.80 8.32
CA LEU A 79 -11.22 3.03 7.16
C LEU A 79 -10.02 2.19 7.57
N GLN A 80 -10.16 0.88 7.49
CA GLN A 80 -9.05 -0.06 7.61
C GLN A 80 -8.75 -0.62 6.22
N THR A 81 -7.57 -0.30 5.68
CA THR A 81 -7.11 -0.80 4.38
C THR A 81 -5.86 -1.62 4.56
N THR A 82 -5.84 -2.82 3.99
CA THR A 82 -4.65 -3.65 3.81
C THR A 82 -4.34 -3.72 2.32
N ALA A 83 -3.09 -3.50 1.91
CA ALA A 83 -2.63 -3.75 0.55
C ALA A 83 -1.69 -4.95 0.55
N ALA A 84 -2.18 -6.08 0.04
CA ALA A 84 -1.41 -7.30 -0.14
C ALA A 84 -0.67 -7.24 -1.49
N VAL A 85 0.61 -6.90 -1.44
CA VAL A 85 1.49 -6.86 -2.62
C VAL A 85 2.13 -8.22 -2.84
N THR A 86 1.96 -8.78 -4.04
CA THR A 86 2.52 -10.09 -4.39
C THR A 86 3.81 -9.92 -5.18
N PHE A 87 4.84 -10.68 -4.79
CA PHE A 87 6.12 -10.76 -5.50
C PHE A 87 6.47 -12.20 -5.81
N ASP A 88 6.86 -12.42 -7.06
CA ASP A 88 7.42 -13.66 -7.57
C ASP A 88 8.90 -13.40 -7.95
N PRO A 89 9.87 -14.19 -7.49
CA PRO A 89 11.29 -13.98 -7.81
C PRO A 89 11.65 -14.04 -9.31
N ALA A 90 10.84 -14.69 -10.14
CA ALA A 90 11.02 -14.80 -11.58
C ALA A 90 10.28 -13.71 -12.37
N GLU A 91 9.11 -13.27 -11.90
CA GLU A 91 8.27 -12.28 -12.61
C GLU A 91 8.35 -10.85 -12.04
N GLY A 92 8.73 -10.71 -10.77
CA GLY A 92 8.73 -9.43 -10.05
C GLY A 92 7.43 -9.21 -9.27
N ILE A 93 7.01 -7.96 -9.13
CA ILE A 93 5.74 -7.63 -8.47
C ILE A 93 4.61 -7.97 -9.44
N THR A 94 3.70 -8.86 -9.04
CA THR A 94 2.64 -9.39 -9.91
C THR A 94 1.25 -8.83 -9.60
N GLY A 95 1.10 -8.08 -8.51
CA GLY A 95 -0.15 -7.41 -8.20
C GLY A 95 -0.20 -6.75 -6.83
N SER A 96 -1.24 -5.95 -6.62
CA SER A 96 -1.62 -5.37 -5.33
C SER A 96 -3.11 -5.59 -5.08
N HIS A 97 -3.45 -6.27 -4.00
CA HIS A 97 -4.84 -6.53 -3.61
C HIS A 97 -5.21 -5.71 -2.38
N LEU A 98 -6.19 -4.82 -2.53
CA LEU A 98 -6.68 -3.96 -1.46
C LEU A 98 -7.86 -4.65 -0.75
N LEU A 99 -7.73 -4.88 0.56
CA LEU A 99 -8.83 -5.29 1.42
C LEU A 99 -9.24 -4.12 2.30
N VAL A 100 -10.52 -3.76 2.27
CA VAL A 100 -11.05 -2.57 2.93
C VAL A 100 -12.22 -2.94 3.82
N SER A 101 -12.13 -2.57 5.09
CA SER A 101 -13.25 -2.58 6.04
C SER A 101 -13.52 -1.14 6.49
N ALA A 102 -14.77 -0.70 6.35
CA ALA A 102 -15.13 0.71 6.53
C ALA A 102 -16.39 0.87 7.37
N VAL A 103 -16.41 1.89 8.23
CA VAL A 103 -17.62 2.34 8.93
C VAL A 103 -18.00 3.70 8.34
N VAL A 104 -19.09 3.73 7.59
CA VAL A 104 -19.55 4.92 6.85
C VAL A 104 -21.05 5.12 7.09
N PRO A 105 -21.45 5.92 8.09
CA PRO A 105 -22.86 6.13 8.39
C PRO A 105 -23.61 6.77 7.22
N GLY A 106 -24.77 6.20 6.87
CA GLY A 106 -25.70 6.79 5.91
C GLY A 106 -25.34 6.62 4.43
N ILE A 107 -24.32 5.82 4.10
CA ILE A 107 -24.04 5.44 2.70
C ILE A 107 -24.83 4.18 2.32
N GLU A 108 -25.28 4.13 1.06
CA GLU A 108 -25.83 2.91 0.46
C GLU A 108 -24.70 2.04 -0.09
N GLU A 109 -24.85 0.71 -0.01
CA GLU A 109 -23.82 -0.25 -0.43
C GLU A 109 -23.36 -0.03 -1.89
N ALA A 110 -24.30 0.24 -2.80
CA ALA A 110 -23.97 0.45 -4.21
C ALA A 110 -23.09 1.69 -4.44
N ASP A 111 -23.35 2.78 -3.70
CA ASP A 111 -22.53 4.00 -3.77
C ASP A 111 -21.18 3.79 -3.10
N PHE A 112 -21.14 3.08 -1.96
CA PHE A 112 -19.89 2.70 -1.31
C PHE A 112 -18.96 1.93 -2.26
N GLN A 113 -19.47 0.88 -2.91
CA GLN A 113 -18.68 0.07 -3.85
C GLN A 113 -18.19 0.88 -5.05
N ARG A 114 -19.07 1.71 -5.63
CA ARG A 114 -18.70 2.58 -6.76
C ARG A 114 -17.58 3.56 -6.38
N ILE A 115 -17.72 4.25 -5.25
CA ILE A 115 -16.72 5.23 -4.79
C ILE A 115 -15.40 4.54 -4.42
N ALA A 116 -15.44 3.34 -3.84
CA ALA A 116 -14.25 2.57 -3.53
C ALA A 116 -13.48 2.18 -4.81
N GLU A 117 -14.19 1.77 -5.86
CA GLU A 117 -13.61 1.47 -7.18
C GLU A 117 -13.02 2.73 -7.86
N GLU A 118 -13.70 3.88 -7.77
CA GLU A 118 -13.18 5.16 -8.24
C GLU A 118 -11.88 5.54 -7.51
N ALA A 119 -11.83 5.38 -6.18
CA ALA A 119 -10.63 5.61 -5.38
C ALA A 119 -9.49 4.65 -5.75
N LYS A 120 -9.81 3.36 -5.99
CA LYS A 120 -8.84 2.35 -6.43
C LYS A 120 -8.18 2.75 -7.73
N ALA A 121 -8.92 3.25 -8.71
CA ALA A 121 -8.37 3.67 -9.99
C ALA A 121 -7.66 5.05 -9.91
N GLY A 122 -8.15 5.93 -9.04
CA GLY A 122 -7.77 7.35 -9.02
C GLY A 122 -6.60 7.71 -8.12
N CYS A 123 -6.32 6.93 -7.06
CA CYS A 123 -5.32 7.34 -6.07
C CYS A 123 -3.91 7.42 -6.69
N PRO A 124 -3.07 8.40 -6.30
CA PRO A 124 -1.74 8.59 -6.88
C PRO A 124 -0.87 7.33 -6.97
N VAL A 125 -0.86 6.49 -5.92
CA VAL A 125 -0.07 5.26 -5.92
C VAL A 125 -0.64 4.21 -6.88
N SER A 126 -1.97 4.04 -6.97
CA SER A 126 -2.57 3.15 -7.97
C SER A 126 -2.21 3.55 -9.40
N ARG A 127 -2.21 4.86 -9.71
CA ARG A 127 -1.81 5.35 -11.03
C ARG A 127 -0.33 5.09 -11.32
N ALA A 128 0.53 5.20 -10.31
CA ALA A 128 1.94 4.85 -10.44
C ALA A 128 2.15 3.33 -10.64
N LEU A 129 1.29 2.50 -10.04
CA LEU A 129 1.30 1.04 -10.14
C LEU A 129 0.50 0.47 -11.32
N ALA A 130 0.17 1.29 -12.32
CA ALA A 130 -0.64 0.87 -13.49
C ALA A 130 -0.04 -0.29 -14.32
N GLY A 131 1.23 -0.65 -14.08
CA GLY A 131 1.89 -1.79 -14.73
C GLY A 131 1.54 -3.17 -14.15
N VAL A 132 0.83 -3.24 -13.03
CA VAL A 132 0.41 -4.50 -12.39
C VAL A 132 -1.10 -4.51 -12.11
N PRO A 133 -1.75 -5.69 -12.06
CA PRO A 133 -3.13 -5.81 -11.62
C PRO A 133 -3.34 -5.23 -10.20
N ILE A 134 -4.35 -4.36 -10.07
CA ILE A 134 -4.83 -3.86 -8.78
C ILE A 134 -6.27 -4.34 -8.59
N THR A 135 -6.50 -5.08 -7.51
CA THR A 135 -7.82 -5.64 -7.17
C THR A 135 -8.29 -5.09 -5.83
N LEU A 136 -9.61 -5.12 -5.59
CA LEU A 136 -10.24 -4.55 -4.41
C LEU A 136 -11.34 -5.47 -3.89
N GLU A 137 -11.32 -5.69 -2.59
CA GLU A 137 -12.43 -6.20 -1.79
C GLU A 137 -12.75 -5.15 -0.73
N ALA A 138 -13.94 -4.55 -0.81
CA ALA A 138 -14.38 -3.54 0.14
C ALA A 138 -15.70 -3.96 0.80
N SER A 139 -15.81 -3.76 2.11
CA SER A 139 -17.01 -4.07 2.87
C SER A 139 -17.31 -3.00 3.92
N LEU A 140 -18.59 -2.72 4.13
CA LEU A 140 -19.07 -2.00 5.31
C LEU A 140 -19.06 -2.92 6.54
N ALA A 141 -18.65 -2.38 7.69
CA ALA A 141 -18.58 -3.08 8.98
C ALA A 141 -19.78 -2.79 9.89
#